data_AF-B8GJM5-F1
#
_entry.id   AF-B8GJM5-F1
#
_cell.length_a   1.000
_cell.length_b   1.000
_cell.length_c   1.000
_cell.angle_alpha   90.00
_cell.angle_beta   90.00
_cell.angle_gamma   90.00
#
_symmetry.space_group_name_H-M   'P 1'
#
loop_
_entity.id
_entity.type
_entity.pdbx_description
1 polymer ?
#
loop_
_entity_poly.entity_id
_entity_poly.type
_entity_poly.pdbx_seq_one_letter_code
_entity_poly.pdbx_strand_id
1 'polypeptide(L)'
;MALNRIPIGTFSLITRLSQKALRLYDDRGLLVPESKDRITGCVAVTDPAIEVKTIPGGSHLTLVYQGAYPGLHEAWSRIFVYQEEKGYRIAGPGRELYLNDPAQVPEEDLLTELHLPIIP
;
A
#
# COMPACT_ATOMS: atom_id res chain seq x y z
N MET A 1 17.07 -5.23 12.29
CA MET A 1 17.93 -4.36 11.46
C MET A 1 17.17 -3.08 11.20
N ALA A 2 17.73 -1.91 11.56
CA ALA A 2 17.05 -0.63 11.40
C ALA A 2 16.81 -0.33 9.90
N LEU A 3 15.58 0.03 9.53
CA LEU A 3 15.18 0.40 8.18
C LEU A 3 15.94 1.67 7.73
N ASN A 4 17.08 1.51 7.06
CA ASN A 4 17.76 2.60 6.33
C ASN A 4 17.11 2.89 4.96
N ARG A 5 15.80 2.61 4.82
CA ARG A 5 15.04 2.90 3.59
C ARG A 5 14.37 4.25 3.75
N ILE A 6 14.60 5.15 2.79
CA ILE A 6 13.93 6.45 2.74
C ILE A 6 12.99 6.51 1.53
N PRO A 7 11.80 7.13 1.65
CA PRO A 7 10.90 7.32 0.53
C PRO A 7 11.54 8.12 -0.60
N ILE A 8 11.09 7.92 -1.85
CA ILE A 8 11.55 8.68 -3.02
C ILE A 8 11.41 10.20 -2.82
N GLY A 9 10.40 10.66 -2.07
CA GLY A 9 10.23 12.06 -1.71
C GLY A 9 11.36 12.58 -0.81
N THR A 10 11.73 11.83 0.23
CA THR A 10 12.86 12.17 1.11
C THR A 10 14.18 12.15 0.34
N PHE A 11 14.41 11.12 -0.49
CA PHE A 11 15.60 11.03 -1.33
C PHE A 11 15.69 12.20 -2.34
N SER A 12 14.55 12.60 -2.91
CA SER A 12 14.43 13.76 -3.81
C SER A 12 14.87 15.05 -3.11
N LEU A 13 14.46 15.27 -1.85
CA LEU A 13 14.87 16.44 -1.08
C LEU A 13 16.38 16.45 -0.78
N ILE A 14 16.95 15.29 -0.41
CA ILE A 14 18.38 15.17 -0.08
C ILE A 14 19.25 15.44 -1.31
N THR A 15 18.90 14.85 -2.45
CA THR A 15 19.71 14.91 -3.68
C THR A 15 19.41 16.11 -4.56
N ARG A 16 18.31 16.84 -4.30
CA ARG A 16 17.75 17.89 -5.15
C ARG A 16 17.36 17.43 -6.56
N LEU A 17 17.26 16.11 -6.78
CA LEU A 17 16.67 15.55 -8.00
C LEU A 17 15.15 15.53 -7.84
N SER A 18 14.41 15.96 -8.86
CA SER A 18 12.94 15.84 -8.83
C SER A 18 12.53 14.36 -8.84
N GLN A 19 11.38 14.04 -8.24
CA GLN A 19 10.83 12.68 -8.32
C GLN A 19 10.64 12.20 -9.77
N LYS A 20 10.34 13.11 -10.70
CA LYS A 20 10.26 12.80 -12.14
C LYS A 20 11.61 12.37 -12.72
N ALA A 21 12.71 13.04 -12.36
CA ALA A 21 14.05 12.65 -12.77
C ALA A 21 14.45 11.30 -12.17
N LEU A 22 14.14 11.07 -10.89
CA LEU A 22 14.41 9.80 -10.22
C LEU A 22 13.68 8.62 -10.90
N ARG A 23 12.40 8.81 -11.27
CA ARG A 23 11.64 7.81 -12.05
C ARG A 23 12.27 7.55 -13.42
N LEU A 24 12.67 8.60 -14.14
CA LEU A 24 13.36 8.45 -15.42
C LEU A 24 14.69 7.69 -15.28
N TYR A 25 15.42 7.88 -14.18
CA TYR A 25 16.67 7.18 -13.92
C TYR A 25 16.45 5.71 -13.59
N ASP A 26 15.41 5.39 -12.82
CA ASP A 26 14.96 4.02 -12.59
C ASP A 26 14.56 3.34 -13.91
N ASP A 27 13.73 3.99 -14.74
CA ASP A 27 13.33 3.48 -16.07
C ASP A 27 14.53 3.21 -17.00
N ARG A 28 15.62 3.97 -16.84
CA ARG A 28 16.88 3.80 -17.59
C ARG A 28 17.92 2.92 -16.89
N GLY A 29 17.60 2.36 -15.72
CA GLY A 29 18.52 1.55 -14.93
C GLY A 29 19.70 2.31 -14.32
N LEU A 30 19.69 3.64 -14.33
CA LEU A 30 20.76 4.50 -13.82
C LEU A 30 20.73 4.64 -12.30
N LEU A 31 19.52 4.61 -11.72
CA LEU A 31 19.32 4.69 -10.27
C LEU A 31 18.06 3.90 -9.91
N VAL A 32 18.24 2.61 -9.63
CA VAL A 32 17.14 1.68 -9.34
C VAL A 32 16.90 1.64 -7.82
N PRO A 33 15.68 1.91 -7.34
CA PRO A 33 15.36 1.79 -5.92
C PRO A 33 15.39 0.32 -5.50
N GLU A 34 15.76 0.05 -4.24
CA GLU A 34 15.74 -1.30 -3.67
C GLU A 34 14.34 -1.94 -3.74
N SER A 35 13.29 -1.13 -3.59
CA SER A 35 11.90 -1.57 -3.69
C SER A 35 11.01 -0.46 -4.23
N LYS A 36 10.04 -0.81 -5.08
CA LYS A 36 8.97 0.09 -5.54
C LYS A 36 7.67 -0.28 -4.82
N ASP A 37 7.02 0.71 -4.23
CA ASP A 37 5.70 0.51 -3.64
C ASP A 37 4.69 0.24 -4.75
N ARG A 38 3.93 -0.86 -4.62
CA ARG A 38 2.90 -1.27 -5.59
C ARG A 38 1.63 -0.42 -5.49
N ILE A 39 1.45 0.29 -4.38
CA ILE A 39 0.27 1.04 -4.02
C ILE A 39 0.38 2.49 -4.52
N THR A 40 1.59 3.05 -4.50
CA THR A 40 1.82 4.46 -4.84
C THR A 40 2.57 4.58 -6.16
N GLY A 41 2.03 5.35 -7.11
CA GLY A 41 2.67 5.52 -8.42
C GLY A 41 1.87 6.39 -9.37
N CYS A 42 2.46 6.67 -10.53
CA CYS A 42 1.70 7.28 -11.64
C CYS A 42 0.92 6.17 -12.34
N VAL A 43 -0.41 6.23 -12.25
CA VAL A 43 -1.28 5.42 -13.11
C VAL A 43 -1.47 6.18 -14.42
N ALA A 44 -0.97 5.62 -15.52
CA ALA A 44 -1.22 6.14 -16.85
C ALA A 44 -2.61 5.66 -17.31
N VAL A 45 -3.58 6.57 -17.33
CA VAL A 45 -4.92 6.28 -17.82
C VAL A 45 -5.06 6.95 -19.19
N THR A 46 -5.33 6.15 -20.22
CA THR A 46 -5.53 6.62 -21.60
C THR A 46 -7.01 6.71 -21.97
N ASP A 47 -7.89 6.06 -21.22
CA ASP A 47 -9.33 6.05 -21.45
C ASP A 47 -9.98 7.28 -20.78
N PRO A 48 -10.67 8.16 -21.53
CA PRO A 48 -11.33 9.33 -20.97
C PRO A 48 -12.49 9.01 -20.02
N ALA A 49 -13.01 7.78 -20.01
CA ALA A 49 -14.05 7.35 -19.06
C ALA A 49 -13.51 6.99 -17.67
N ILE A 50 -12.18 6.92 -17.50
CA ILE A 50 -11.54 6.55 -16.25
C ILE A 50 -10.93 7.78 -15.59
N GLU A 51 -11.32 8.04 -14.34
CA GLU A 51 -10.80 9.15 -13.53
C GLU A 51 -9.80 8.63 -12.50
N VAL A 52 -8.60 9.24 -12.45
CA VAL A 52 -7.61 8.96 -11.41
C VAL A 52 -7.91 9.82 -10.19
N LYS A 53 -8.15 9.19 -9.04
CA LYS A 53 -8.31 9.86 -7.75
C LYS A 53 -7.18 9.50 -6.80
N THR A 54 -6.71 10.51 -6.07
CA THR A 54 -5.77 10.31 -4.97
C THR A 54 -6.54 10.09 -3.68
N ILE A 55 -6.30 8.94 -3.03
CA ILE A 55 -6.81 8.70 -1.69
C ILE A 55 -5.98 9.55 -0.71
N PRO A 56 -6.60 10.38 0.14
CA PRO A 56 -5.85 11.17 1.11
C PRO A 56 -5.08 10.26 2.06
N GLY A 57 -3.85 10.67 2.39
CA GLY A 57 -3.08 10.02 3.45
C GLY A 57 -3.77 10.20 4.81
N GLY A 58 -3.53 9.28 5.73
CA GLY A 58 -4.10 9.32 7.07
C GLY A 58 -3.69 8.13 7.91
N SER A 59 -4.08 8.12 9.17
CA SER A 59 -3.87 6.98 10.06
C SER A 59 -4.73 5.80 9.61
N HIS A 60 -4.14 4.61 9.60
CA HIS A 60 -4.82 3.37 9.26
C HIS A 60 -4.53 2.33 10.34
N LEU A 61 -5.52 1.50 10.63
CA LEU A 61 -5.25 0.20 11.23
C LEU A 61 -4.90 -0.76 10.11
N THR A 62 -3.83 -1.52 10.30
CA THR A 62 -3.41 -2.54 9.34
C THR A 62 -3.37 -3.91 9.97
N LEU A 63 -3.75 -4.93 9.19
CA LEU A 63 -3.67 -6.33 9.60
C LEU A 63 -3.26 -7.16 8.39
N VAL A 64 -2.19 -7.95 8.53
CA VAL A 64 -1.78 -8.92 7.50
C VAL A 64 -2.46 -10.25 7.80
N TYR A 65 -3.24 -10.74 6.83
CA TYR A 65 -3.85 -12.06 6.83
C TYR A 65 -3.04 -12.99 5.92
N GLN A 66 -2.78 -14.20 6.43
CA GLN A 66 -2.18 -15.28 5.68
C GLN A 66 -3.20 -16.41 5.52
N GLY A 67 -3.47 -16.81 4.28
CA GLY A 67 -4.35 -17.92 3.95
C GLY A 67 -5.35 -17.62 2.83
N ALA A 68 -6.25 -18.56 2.58
CA ALA A 68 -7.19 -18.50 1.47
C ALA A 68 -8.18 -17.34 1.60
N TYR A 69 -8.53 -16.71 0.46
CA TYR A 69 -9.46 -15.58 0.41
C TYR A 69 -10.83 -15.81 1.08
N PRO A 70 -11.45 -17.00 1.03
CA PRO A 70 -12.72 -17.22 1.73
C PRO A 70 -12.67 -16.95 3.24
N GLY A 71 -11.51 -17.12 3.89
CA GLY A 71 -11.32 -16.83 5.32
C GLY A 71 -11.02 -15.36 5.64
N LEU A 72 -10.84 -14.51 4.62
CA LEU A 72 -10.44 -13.11 4.78
C LEU A 72 -11.46 -12.28 5.59
N HIS A 73 -12.73 -12.69 5.61
CA HIS A 73 -13.75 -12.03 6.42
C HIS A 73 -13.41 -12.06 7.92
N GLU A 74 -12.79 -13.13 8.43
CA GLU A 74 -12.42 -13.22 9.84
C GLU A 74 -11.35 -12.18 10.22
N ALA A 75 -10.43 -11.90 9.30
CA ALA A 75 -9.42 -10.86 9.46
C ALA A 75 -10.06 -9.46 9.52
N TRP A 76 -11.08 -9.21 8.70
CA TRP A 76 -11.90 -7.99 8.80
C TRP A 76 -12.65 -7.90 10.13
N SER A 77 -13.25 -8.99 10.61
CA SER A 77 -13.92 -8.98 11.92
C SER A 77 -12.95 -8.60 13.04
N ARG A 78 -11.71 -9.11 13.02
CA ARG A 78 -10.69 -8.78 14.03
C ARG A 78 -10.28 -7.31 14.01
N ILE A 79 -10.11 -6.71 12.83
CA ILE A 79 -9.71 -5.30 12.75
C ILE A 79 -10.84 -4.36 13.22
N PHE A 80 -12.11 -4.72 12.98
CA PHE A 80 -13.26 -3.95 13.49
C PHE A 80 -13.40 -4.04 15.01
N VAL A 81 -13.24 -5.23 15.59
CA VAL A 81 -13.23 -5.38 17.06
C VAL A 81 -12.13 -4.53 17.67
N TYR A 82 -10.91 -4.58 17.12
CA TYR A 82 -9.80 -3.76 17.62
C TYR A 82 -10.04 -2.25 17.45
N GLN A 83 -10.66 -1.84 16.34
CA GLN A 83 -11.07 -0.46 16.10
C GLN A 83 -12.04 0.03 17.18
N GLU A 84 -13.05 -0.78 17.52
CA GLU A 84 -14.05 -0.46 18.54
C GLU A 84 -13.43 -0.41 19.95
N GLU A 85 -12.62 -1.40 20.31
CA GLU A 85 -11.91 -1.45 21.60
C GLU A 85 -11.03 -0.21 21.84
N LYS A 86 -10.43 0.34 20.78
CA LYS A 86 -9.59 1.54 20.85
C LYS A 86 -10.37 2.84 20.67
N GLY A 87 -11.66 2.77 20.36
CA GLY A 87 -12.52 3.95 20.18
C GLY A 87 -12.24 4.77 18.93
N TYR A 88 -11.53 4.21 17.94
CA TYR A 88 -11.23 4.93 16.70
C TYR A 88 -12.49 5.09 15.84
N ARG A 89 -12.59 6.17 15.05
CA ARG A 89 -13.67 6.34 14.06
C ARG A 89 -13.21 5.96 12.68
N ILE A 90 -14.04 5.21 11.95
CA ILE A 90 -13.76 4.84 10.56
C ILE A 90 -13.87 6.10 9.68
N ALA A 91 -12.80 6.40 8.95
CA ALA A 91 -12.65 7.63 8.18
C ALA A 91 -12.97 7.46 6.68
N GLY A 92 -13.27 6.23 6.25
CA GLY A 92 -13.50 5.92 4.85
C GLY A 92 -13.61 4.42 4.57
N PRO A 93 -13.66 4.02 3.30
CA PRO A 93 -13.72 2.62 2.91
C PRO A 93 -12.41 1.89 3.27
N GLY A 94 -12.55 0.64 3.74
CA GLY A 94 -11.42 -0.26 3.89
C GLY A 94 -10.82 -0.65 2.54
N ARG A 95 -9.54 -1.03 2.55
CA ARG A 95 -8.82 -1.51 1.36
C ARG A 95 -8.13 -2.84 1.66
N GLU A 96 -8.04 -3.69 0.65
CA GLU A 96 -7.28 -4.94 0.67
C GLU A 96 -6.08 -4.81 -0.28
N LEU A 97 -4.92 -5.26 0.16
CA LEU A 97 -3.70 -5.29 -0.64
C LEU A 97 -3.17 -6.72 -0.73
N TYR A 98 -3.22 -7.29 -1.93
CA TYR A 98 -2.68 -8.62 -2.20
C TYR A 98 -1.16 -8.53 -2.39
N LEU A 99 -0.40 -9.01 -1.40
CA LEU A 99 1.06 -8.85 -1.32
C LEU A 99 1.81 -9.82 -2.23
N ASN A 100 1.21 -10.96 -2.57
CA ASN A 100 1.77 -11.97 -3.46
C ASN A 100 0.76 -12.44 -4.51
N ASP A 101 1.25 -13.22 -5.47
CA ASP A 101 0.49 -13.64 -6.65
C ASP A 101 -0.13 -15.03 -6.43
N PRO A 102 -1.46 -15.19 -6.52
CA PRO A 102 -2.12 -16.49 -6.38
C PRO A 102 -1.76 -17.51 -7.47
N ALA A 103 -1.17 -17.09 -8.59
CA ALA A 103 -0.62 -18.01 -9.57
C ALA A 103 0.77 -18.56 -9.18
N GLN A 104 1.42 -17.99 -8.15
CA GLN A 104 2.80 -18.32 -7.76
C GLN A 104 2.91 -19.00 -6.40
N VAL A 105 1.93 -18.81 -5.51
CA VAL A 105 1.93 -19.38 -4.15
C VAL A 105 0.66 -20.20 -3.91
N PRO A 106 0.72 -21.26 -3.08
CA PRO A 106 -0.49 -21.97 -2.65
C PRO A 106 -1.41 -21.07 -1.82
N GLU A 107 -2.68 -21.44 -1.72
CA GLU A 107 -3.70 -20.63 -1.04
C GLU A 107 -3.38 -20.37 0.45
N GLU A 108 -2.72 -21.32 1.13
CA GLU A 108 -2.27 -21.16 2.52
C GLU A 108 -1.19 -20.09 2.72
N ASP A 109 -0.45 -19.76 1.66
CA ASP A 109 0.64 -18.78 1.70
C ASP A 109 0.24 -17.44 1.09
N LEU A 110 -1.03 -17.27 0.69
CA LEU A 110 -1.52 -15.99 0.21
C LEU A 110 -1.48 -14.95 1.31
N LEU A 111 -0.92 -13.79 1.00
CA LEU A 111 -0.76 -12.68 1.94
C LEU A 111 -1.61 -11.50 1.47
N THR A 112 -2.56 -11.10 2.33
CA THR A 112 -3.42 -9.95 2.11
C THR A 112 -3.32 -8.99 3.27
N GLU A 113 -2.97 -7.74 3.01
CA GLU A 113 -2.93 -6.68 4.02
C GLU A 113 -4.22 -5.85 3.97
N LEU A 114 -4.96 -5.85 5.08
CA LEU A 114 -6.18 -5.07 5.27
C LEU A 114 -5.84 -3.71 5.83
N HIS A 115 -6.41 -2.66 5.23
CA HIS A 115 -6.18 -1.26 5.61
C HIS A 115 -7.53 -0.63 5.96
N LEU A 116 -7.74 -0.27 7.23
CA LEU A 116 -8.93 0.45 7.69
C LEU A 116 -8.55 1.89 8.05
N PRO A 117 -8.99 2.91 7.27
CA PRO A 117 -8.70 4.30 7.58
C PRO A 117 -9.41 4.73 8.87
N ILE A 118 -8.67 5.37 9.78
CA ILE A 118 -9.15 5.77 11.09
C ILE A 118 -8.81 7.22 11.45
N ILE A 119 -9.67 7.82 12.28
CA ILE A 119 -9.43 9.09 12.96
C ILE A 119 -9.51 8.84 14.49
N PRO A 120 -8.61 9.45 15.29
CA PRO A 120 -8.67 9.41 16.76
C PRO A 120 -9.98 9.95 17.36
#